data_AF-A0A391NSN6-F1
#
_entry.id   AF-A0A391NSN6-F1
#
_cell.length_a   1.000
_cell.length_b   1.000
_cell.length_c   1.000
_cell.angle_alpha   90.00
_cell.angle_beta   90.00
_cell.angle_gamma   90.00
#
_symmetry.space_group_name_H-M   'P 1'
#
loop_
_entity.id
_entity.type
_entity.pdbx_description
1 polymer ?
#
loop_
_entity_poly.entity_id
_entity_poly.type
_entity_poly.pdbx_seq_one_letter_code
_entity_poly.pdbx_strand_id
1 'polypeptide(L)' 'MSLFRGFAKQVVLGQAVRDGILNGVNILADAVQVTLGPKGRNVMIEQGFGPPRITKDGVTVARAIELE' A
#
# COMPACT_ATOMS: atom_id res chain seq x y z
N MET A 1 4.58 -38.26 -13.69
CA MET A 1 3.93 -38.17 -12.36
C MET A 1 4.26 -36.81 -11.77
N SER A 2 3.43 -35.81 -12.05
CA SER A 2 3.65 -34.43 -11.62
C SER A 2 3.15 -34.26 -10.18
N LEU A 3 4.06 -33.96 -9.26
CA LEU A 3 3.74 -33.62 -7.87
C LEU A 3 3.17 -32.20 -7.83
N PHE A 4 1.87 -32.05 -7.59
CA PHE A 4 1.27 -30.78 -7.20
C PHE A 4 1.81 -30.38 -5.82
N ARG A 5 2.82 -29.52 -5.78
CA ARG A 5 3.21 -28.78 -4.56
C ARG A 5 2.28 -27.57 -4.42
N GLY A 6 1.30 -27.64 -3.51
CA GLY A 6 0.54 -26.47 -3.08
C GLY A 6 1.25 -25.74 -1.95
N PHE A 7 1.31 -24.40 -2.01
CA PHE A 7 1.78 -23.58 -0.89
C PHE A 7 0.76 -23.62 0.26
N ALA A 8 1.24 -23.65 1.50
CA ALA A 8 0.38 -23.54 2.68
C ALA A 8 -0.29 -22.15 2.71
N LYS A 9 -1.58 -22.10 3.06
CA LYS A 9 -2.36 -20.86 3.15
C LYS A 9 -2.87 -20.67 4.57
N GLN A 10 -2.78 -19.44 5.08
CA GLN A 10 -3.41 -19.06 6.34
C GLN A 10 -4.85 -18.63 6.09
N VAL A 11 -5.77 -19.10 6.94
CA VAL A 11 -7.18 -18.70 6.91
C VAL A 11 -7.49 -17.97 8.21
N VAL A 12 -7.79 -16.69 8.11
CA VAL A 12 -8.23 -15.82 9.22
C VAL A 12 -9.68 -15.45 8.98
N LEU A 13 -10.50 -15.35 10.02
CA LEU A 13 -11.94 -15.08 9.93
C LEU A 13 -12.40 -14.00 10.92
N GLY A 14 -13.60 -13.48 10.68
CA GLY A 14 -14.29 -12.61 11.63
C GLY A 14 -13.62 -11.24 11.79
N GLN A 15 -13.60 -10.74 13.04
CA GLN A 15 -13.17 -9.38 13.33
C GLN A 15 -11.70 -9.12 12.99
N ALA A 16 -10.82 -10.09 13.25
CA ALA A 16 -9.39 -9.97 12.98
C ALA A 16 -9.08 -9.69 11.50
N VAL A 17 -9.87 -10.25 10.56
CA VAL A 17 -9.73 -9.95 9.12
C VAL A 17 -10.09 -8.50 8.82
N ARG A 18 -11.22 -8.04 9.38
CA ARG A 18 -11.70 -6.68 9.15
C ARG A 18 -10.74 -5.64 9.70
N ASP A 19 -10.19 -5.89 10.88
CA ASP A 19 -9.23 -4.99 11.51
C ASP A 19 -7.91 -4.93 10.71
N GLY A 20 -7.44 -6.07 10.20
CA GLY A 20 -6.26 -6.13 9.33
C GLY A 20 -6.46 -5.35 8.01
N ILE A 21 -7.59 -5.58 7.33
CA ILE A 21 -7.94 -4.84 6.10
C ILE A 21 -8.09 -3.35 6.38
N LEU A 22 -8.78 -2.97 7.46
CA LEU A 22 -9.00 -1.59 7.84
C LEU A 22 -7.68 -0.86 8.09
N ASN A 23 -6.74 -1.52 8.79
CA ASN A 23 -5.42 -0.96 9.02
C ASN A 23 -4.69 -0.67 7.71
N GLY A 24 -4.70 -1.62 6.76
CA GLY A 24 -4.05 -1.42 5.46
C GLY A 24 -4.71 -0.31 4.63
N VAL A 25 -6.04 -0.23 4.66
CA VAL A 25 -6.78 0.86 4.01
C VAL A 25 -6.43 2.22 4.63
N ASN A 26 -6.32 2.31 5.95
CA ASN A 26 -5.96 3.55 6.63
C ASN A 26 -4.56 4.01 6.23
N ILE A 27 -3.57 3.11 6.18
CA ILE A 27 -2.21 3.46 5.77
C ILE A 27 -2.20 4.03 4.34
N LEU A 28 -2.90 3.37 3.41
CA LEU A 28 -3.01 3.82 2.02
C LEU A 28 -3.72 5.19 1.94
N ALA A 29 -4.84 5.34 2.65
CA ALA A 29 -5.64 6.56 2.65
C ALA A 29 -4.87 7.74 3.24
N ASP A 30 -4.16 7.54 4.35
CA ASP A 30 -3.37 8.57 5.04
C ASP A 30 -2.23 9.09 4.17
N ALA A 31 -1.57 8.21 3.43
CA ALA A 31 -0.52 8.61 2.50
C ALA A 31 -1.05 9.36 1.27
N VAL A 32 -2.21 9.00 0.75
CA VAL A 32 -2.78 9.62 -0.47
C VAL A 32 -3.51 10.92 -0.16
N GLN A 33 -4.20 11.01 0.98
CA GLN A 33 -5.06 12.16 1.29
C GLN A 33 -4.29 13.48 1.38
N VAL A 34 -3.01 13.44 1.78
CA VAL A 34 -2.19 14.65 1.89
C VAL A 34 -1.97 15.33 0.54
N THR A 35 -2.16 14.64 -0.58
CA THR A 35 -1.96 15.20 -1.92
C THR A 35 -3.21 15.90 -2.47
N LEU A 36 -4.34 15.85 -1.78
CA LEU A 36 -5.62 16.32 -2.28
C LEU A 36 -5.75 17.86 -2.26
N GLY A 37 -6.38 18.37 -3.32
CA GLY A 37 -6.78 19.78 -3.44
C GLY A 37 -5.63 20.73 -3.80
N PRO A 38 -5.95 22.03 -3.99
CA PRO A 38 -4.97 23.03 -4.43
C PRO A 38 -3.87 23.31 -3.39
N LYS A 39 -4.10 22.96 -2.12
CA LYS A 39 -3.12 23.06 -1.02
C LYS A 39 -2.52 21.70 -0.62
N GLY A 40 -2.68 20.67 -1.45
CA GLY A 40 -2.07 19.36 -1.24
C GLY A 40 -0.55 19.46 -1.08
N ARG A 41 0.02 18.56 -0.28
CA ARG A 41 1.45 18.46 0.03
C ARG A 41 2.14 17.43 -0.86
N ASN A 42 3.46 17.56 -0.93
CA ASN A 42 4.30 16.62 -1.64
C ASN A 42 4.50 15.36 -0.79
N VAL A 43 4.54 14.21 -1.46
CA VAL A 43 4.99 12.93 -0.92
C VAL A 43 6.31 12.58 -1.59
N MET A 44 7.28 12.16 -0.78
CA MET A 44 8.58 11.67 -1.25
C MET A 44 8.57 10.14 -1.25
N ILE A 45 8.95 9.56 -2.38
CA ILE A 45 8.95 8.12 -2.62
C ILE A 45 10.38 7.70 -2.93
N GLU A 46 10.92 6.78 -2.15
CA GLU A 46 12.22 6.17 -2.42
C GLU A 46 12.17 5.39 -3.74
N GLN A 47 13.28 5.34 -4.45
CA GLN A 47 13.43 4.59 -5.69
C GLN A 47 14.60 3.62 -5.54
N GLY A 48 14.51 2.42 -6.13
CA GLY A 48 15.60 1.44 -6.07
C GLY A 48 16.90 1.91 -6.72
N PHE A 49 16.86 2.95 -7.56
CA PHE A 49 18.03 3.62 -8.11
C PHE A 49 17.76 5.10 -8.37
N GLY A 50 18.77 5.95 -8.13
CA GLY A 50 18.71 7.38 -8.37
C GLY A 50 18.07 8.19 -7.23
N PRO A 51 17.78 9.48 -7.46
CA PRO A 51 17.18 10.34 -6.44
C PRO A 51 15.72 9.96 -6.15
N PRO A 52 15.22 10.29 -4.95
CA PRO A 52 13.82 10.02 -4.59
C PRO A 52 12.85 10.80 -5.46
N ARG A 53 11.70 10.21 -5.76
CA ARG A 53 10.62 10.84 -6.52
C ARG A 53 9.76 11.67 -5.58
N ILE A 54 9.58 12.96 -5.87
CA ILE A 54 8.68 13.86 -5.13
C ILE A 54 7.45 14.13 -6.00
N THR A 55 6.24 13.85 -5.49
CA THR A 55 4.99 13.99 -6.26
C THR A 55 3.79 14.44 -5.42
N LYS A 56 2.77 15.00 -6.07
CA LYS A 56 1.41 15.22 -5.53
C LYS A 56 0.34 14.38 -6.25
N ASP A 57 0.76 13.47 -7.13
CA ASP A 57 -0.16 12.55 -7.78
C ASP A 57 -0.52 11.39 -6.84
N GLY A 58 -1.75 11.39 -6.34
CA GLY A 58 -2.24 10.35 -5.43
C GLY A 58 -2.22 8.95 -6.05
N VAL A 59 -2.32 8.81 -7.37
CA VAL A 59 -2.24 7.50 -8.04
C VAL A 59 -0.82 6.94 -7.97
N THR A 60 0.19 7.78 -8.23
CA THR A 60 1.60 7.40 -8.08
C THR A 60 1.94 7.05 -6.63
N VAL A 61 1.42 7.81 -5.66
CA VAL A 61 1.61 7.50 -4.23
C VAL A 61 0.99 6.14 -3.88
N ALA A 62 -0.26 5.90 -4.29
CA ALA A 62 -0.94 4.64 -3.99
C ALA A 62 -0.21 3.41 -4.56
N ARG A 63 0.38 3.53 -5.76
CA ARG A 63 1.13 2.43 -6.40
C ARG A 63 2.46 2.11 -5.73
N ALA A 64 3.00 3.01 -4.93
CA ALA A 64 4.28 2.83 -4.27
C ALA A 64 4.17 2.17 -2.88
N ILE A 65 2.96 1.95 -2.38
CA ILE A 65 2.73 1.40 -1.05
C ILE A 65 2.51 -0.11 -1.16
N GLU A 66 3.36 -0.86 -0.47
CA GLU A 66 3.21 -2.29 -0.23
C GLU A 66 3.11 -2.51 1.28
N LEU A 67 2.22 -3.42 1.69
CA LEU A 67 1.96 -3.76 3.09
C LEU A 67 2.21 -5.26 3.28
N GLU A 68 2.73 -5.63 4.45
CA GLU A 68 2.97 -7.02 4.86
C GLU A 68 1.76 -7.64 5.57
#